data_AF-A0A453D3K0-F1
#
_entry.id   AF-A0A453D3K0-F1
#
_cell.length_a   1.000
_cell.length_b   1.000
_cell.length_c   1.000
_cell.angle_alpha   90.00
_cell.angle_beta   90.00
_cell.angle_gamma   90.00
#
_symmetry.space_group_name_H-M   'P 1'
#
loop_
_entity.id
_entity.type
_entity.pdbx_description
1 polymer ?
#
loop_
_entity_poly.entity_id
_entity_poly.type
_entity_poly.pdbx_seq_one_letter_code
_entity_poly.pdbx_strand_id
1 'polypeptide(L)'
;EWISLLERFLPRQVAITRAKRDWELDIISRYQLMEHLSKDDARNQFLRILRTLPYGNSVFFSVRKIDDPIGLLPGRIILGINKRGVHFFRPVPKEYLHSAELRDIMQFGSSNTAVFFKMRVAGVLHIFQFETKQGEEICVALQTHINDVMLRRYSKARSGSATSTVSQNDVSQADKPPNAEMYDKRVQELSKVVDESQKKADQLRDELQRKTQQEREMQEELEGLKDTLQSERHIIKEVTSERDRLKSLCDEKESSLQVALVEKNRLETKLTNGQGQENNTKMDLSGNHCERDTLTTVGSVNSGIEMLTKLEEELKSCRKELAASKEVSKKLIMERNMLEQRIQRLERAKSEEKSTMQRVYEDECRKLKAHTATLEQKLESATQSLNVAESTLALRNTEVDSLQNTLKELDELREFKADVDRKNQQTAEILKRQGTQLVELESLYKQEQVLRKRYYNTIEDMKGKIRVFCRLRPLNDKEVSLKDKNIVCSPDEFTIAHPWKDDKSKQHIYDRVFDAYTTQEDVFEDTK
;
A
#
# COMPACT_ATOMS: atom_id res chain seq x y z
N GLU A 1 -24.04 -12.15 31.83
CA GLU A 1 -23.81 -13.51 31.27
C GLU A 1 -22.70 -13.60 30.20
N TRP A 2 -22.29 -12.49 29.56
CA TRP A 2 -21.33 -12.47 28.45
C TRP A 2 -20.01 -13.25 28.69
N ILE A 3 -19.50 -13.25 29.93
CA ILE A 3 -18.32 -14.01 30.39
C ILE A 3 -18.44 -15.54 30.16
N SER A 4 -19.66 -16.07 30.07
CA SER A 4 -19.98 -17.45 29.67
C SER A 4 -20.02 -17.62 28.14
N LEU A 5 -20.60 -16.65 27.43
CA LEU A 5 -20.71 -16.65 25.96
C LEU A 5 -19.35 -16.50 25.25
N LEU A 6 -18.34 -15.89 25.89
CA LEU A 6 -16.98 -15.77 25.33
C LEU A 6 -16.40 -17.11 24.83
N GLU A 7 -16.68 -18.22 25.52
CA GLU A 7 -16.18 -19.56 25.15
C GLU A 7 -16.88 -20.16 23.91
N ARG A 8 -17.97 -19.51 23.44
CA ARG A 8 -18.64 -19.83 22.17
C ARG A 8 -18.10 -19.02 20.98
N PHE A 9 -17.47 -17.88 21.25
CA PHE A 9 -16.97 -16.96 20.20
C PHE A 9 -15.45 -17.02 20.01
N LEU A 10 -14.68 -17.35 21.05
CA LEU A 10 -13.22 -17.47 20.98
C LEU A 10 -12.78 -18.95 21.06
N PRO A 11 -11.83 -19.39 20.22
CA PRO A 11 -11.14 -20.67 20.43
C PRO A 11 -10.49 -20.70 21.81
N ARG A 12 -10.59 -21.83 22.54
CA ARG A 12 -10.10 -21.96 23.92
C ARG A 12 -8.64 -21.54 24.12
N GLN A 13 -7.77 -21.79 23.14
CA GLN A 13 -6.36 -21.40 23.17
C GLN A 13 -6.12 -19.89 22.96
N VAL A 14 -7.09 -19.16 22.41
CA VAL A 14 -7.06 -17.69 22.27
C VAL A 14 -7.72 -17.03 23.49
N ALA A 15 -8.81 -17.61 24.01
CA ALA A 15 -9.52 -17.10 25.18
C ALA A 15 -8.62 -16.96 26.43
N ILE A 16 -7.56 -17.76 26.55
CA ILE A 16 -6.62 -17.75 27.68
C ILE A 16 -5.45 -16.75 27.55
N THR A 17 -5.32 -16.00 26.44
CA THR A 17 -4.15 -15.10 26.22
C THR A 17 -4.32 -13.70 26.80
N ARG A 18 -5.52 -13.36 27.30
CA ARG A 18 -5.90 -12.06 27.91
C ARG A 18 -6.93 -12.31 29.00
N ALA A 19 -7.25 -11.33 29.84
CA ALA A 19 -8.36 -11.49 30.78
C ALA A 19 -9.70 -11.54 30.02
N LYS A 20 -10.69 -12.26 30.56
CA LYS A 20 -12.03 -12.36 29.95
C LYS A 20 -12.68 -10.98 29.73
N ARG A 21 -12.41 -10.01 30.60
CA ARG A 21 -12.93 -8.64 30.52
C ARG A 21 -12.32 -7.84 29.35
N ASP A 22 -11.06 -8.10 29.00
CA ASP A 22 -10.38 -7.42 27.88
C ASP A 22 -10.98 -7.90 26.55
N TRP A 23 -11.21 -9.21 26.45
CA TRP A 23 -11.91 -9.82 25.32
C TRP A 23 -13.36 -9.35 25.20
N GLU A 24 -14.07 -9.18 26.32
CA GLU A 24 -15.41 -8.61 26.36
C GLU A 24 -15.47 -7.20 25.74
N LEU A 25 -14.53 -6.32 26.11
CA LEU A 25 -14.45 -4.95 25.59
C LEU A 25 -14.07 -4.90 24.09
N ASP A 26 -13.04 -5.64 23.65
CA ASP A 26 -12.59 -5.69 22.24
C ASP A 26 -13.70 -6.25 21.31
N ILE A 27 -14.41 -7.30 21.74
CA ILE A 27 -15.49 -7.90 20.95
C ILE A 27 -16.73 -6.98 20.89
N ILE A 28 -17.13 -6.36 22.00
CA ILE A 28 -18.29 -5.43 22.01
C ILE A 28 -18.00 -4.19 21.15
N SER A 29 -16.79 -3.61 21.27
CA SER A 29 -16.38 -2.46 20.44
C SER A 29 -16.41 -2.80 18.94
N ARG A 30 -15.86 -3.95 18.55
CA ARG A 30 -15.91 -4.40 17.14
C ARG A 30 -17.33 -4.71 16.67
N TYR A 31 -18.19 -5.24 17.54
CA TYR A 31 -19.59 -5.50 17.21
C TYR A 31 -20.36 -4.20 16.93
N GLN A 32 -20.16 -3.16 17.76
CA GLN A 32 -20.76 -1.84 17.55
C GLN A 32 -20.30 -1.20 16.23
N LEU A 33 -19.01 -1.31 15.88
CA LEU A 33 -18.49 -0.84 14.58
C LEU A 33 -19.12 -1.57 13.37
N MET A 34 -19.74 -2.75 13.59
CA MET A 34 -20.40 -3.56 12.56
C MET A 34 -21.95 -3.48 12.63
N GLU A 35 -22.54 -2.62 13.47
CA GLU A 35 -24.00 -2.54 13.69
C GLU A 35 -24.80 -2.21 12.40
N HIS A 36 -24.15 -1.55 11.43
CA HIS A 36 -24.73 -1.22 10.13
C HIS A 36 -24.75 -2.39 9.11
N LEU A 37 -24.17 -3.54 9.43
CA LEU A 37 -24.07 -4.69 8.53
C LEU A 37 -25.23 -5.68 8.74
N SER A 38 -25.81 -6.19 7.65
CA SER A 38 -26.74 -7.31 7.76
C SER A 38 -26.01 -8.58 8.23
N LYS A 39 -26.78 -9.53 8.78
CA LYS A 39 -26.29 -10.85 9.18
C LYS A 39 -25.58 -11.58 8.02
N ASP A 40 -26.03 -11.37 6.79
CA ASP A 40 -25.45 -12.00 5.60
C ASP A 40 -24.25 -11.23 5.05
N ASP A 41 -24.18 -9.92 5.22
CA ASP A 41 -22.96 -9.15 4.96
C ASP A 41 -21.84 -9.54 5.93
N ALA A 42 -22.14 -9.65 7.23
CA ALA A 42 -21.18 -10.13 8.23
C ALA A 42 -20.67 -11.55 7.93
N ARG A 43 -21.57 -12.47 7.51
CA ARG A 43 -21.19 -13.81 7.02
C ARG A 43 -20.28 -13.72 5.78
N ASN A 44 -20.62 -12.87 4.81
CA ASN A 44 -19.83 -12.70 3.59
C ASN A 44 -18.46 -12.07 3.84
N GLN A 45 -18.35 -11.12 4.77
CA GLN A 45 -17.08 -10.55 5.21
C GLN A 45 -16.21 -11.59 5.93
N PHE A 46 -16.78 -12.37 6.86
CA PHE A 46 -16.07 -13.48 7.51
C PHE A 46 -15.56 -14.51 6.48
N LEU A 47 -16.39 -14.90 5.51
CA LEU A 47 -15.99 -15.76 4.40
C LEU A 47 -15.02 -15.10 3.42
N ARG A 48 -14.91 -13.76 3.38
CA ARG A 48 -13.87 -13.04 2.61
C ARG A 48 -12.53 -13.12 3.34
N ILE A 49 -12.51 -12.90 4.67
CA ILE A 49 -11.32 -13.07 5.52
C ILE A 49 -10.79 -14.51 5.44
N LEU A 50 -11.68 -15.53 5.53
CA LEU A 50 -11.27 -16.93 5.34
C LEU A 50 -10.74 -17.26 3.93
N ARG A 51 -10.99 -16.41 2.91
CA ARG A 51 -10.45 -16.60 1.55
C ARG A 51 -9.12 -15.87 1.31
N THR A 52 -8.81 -14.81 2.06
CA THR A 52 -7.52 -14.11 1.95
C THR A 52 -6.39 -14.89 2.62
N LEU A 53 -6.65 -15.54 3.76
CA LEU A 53 -5.68 -16.39 4.46
C LEU A 53 -5.10 -17.48 3.52
N PRO A 54 -3.78 -17.75 3.53
CA PRO A 54 -3.17 -18.79 2.68
C PRO A 54 -3.77 -20.17 2.95
N TYR A 55 -3.88 -20.52 4.23
CA TYR A 55 -4.48 -21.74 4.78
C TYR A 55 -6.01 -21.67 4.92
N GLY A 56 -6.66 -20.72 4.25
CA GLY A 56 -8.11 -20.58 4.21
C GLY A 56 -8.82 -21.86 3.76
N ASN A 57 -9.89 -22.24 4.46
CA ASN A 57 -10.70 -23.44 4.21
C ASN A 57 -9.87 -24.75 4.15
N SER A 58 -8.83 -24.88 4.98
CA SER A 58 -8.06 -26.13 5.10
C SER A 58 -8.75 -27.18 5.97
N VAL A 59 -8.55 -28.45 5.64
CA VAL A 59 -8.75 -29.58 6.58
C VAL A 59 -7.48 -29.74 7.41
N PHE A 60 -7.61 -29.91 8.73
CA PHE A 60 -6.47 -29.91 9.66
C PHE A 60 -6.26 -31.25 10.35
N PHE A 61 -5.01 -31.75 10.32
CA PHE A 61 -4.60 -33.04 10.89
C PHE A 61 -3.42 -32.85 11.85
N SER A 62 -3.45 -33.50 13.02
CA SER A 62 -2.33 -33.44 13.99
C SER A 62 -1.40 -34.63 13.77
N VAL A 63 -0.10 -34.37 13.52
CA VAL A 63 0.88 -35.42 13.21
C VAL A 63 2.20 -35.18 13.96
N ARG A 64 3.04 -36.21 14.08
CA ARG A 64 4.41 -36.09 14.61
C ARG A 64 5.42 -36.28 13.49
N LYS A 65 6.49 -35.50 13.48
CA LYS A 65 7.63 -35.68 12.55
C LYS A 65 8.35 -37.00 12.84
N ILE A 66 8.55 -37.80 11.79
CA ILE A 66 9.48 -38.94 11.76
C ILE A 66 10.76 -38.48 11.05
N ASP A 67 10.62 -38.03 9.80
CA ASP A 67 11.73 -37.56 8.96
C ASP A 67 11.42 -36.20 8.33
N ASP A 68 12.45 -35.37 8.28
CA ASP A 68 12.50 -34.00 7.79
C ASP A 68 13.97 -33.67 7.54
N PRO A 69 14.49 -33.93 6.33
CA PRO A 69 15.92 -33.83 6.00
C PRO A 69 16.44 -32.39 5.95
N ILE A 70 15.60 -31.39 6.21
CA ILE A 70 15.98 -29.96 6.29
C ILE A 70 15.96 -29.47 7.75
N GLY A 71 15.39 -30.25 8.67
CA GLY A 71 15.36 -29.96 10.11
C GLY A 71 14.41 -28.82 10.53
N LEU A 72 13.65 -28.25 9.60
CA LEU A 72 12.85 -27.03 9.81
C LEU A 72 11.60 -27.25 10.67
N LEU A 73 11.07 -28.47 10.75
CA LEU A 73 9.79 -28.76 11.39
C LEU A 73 9.98 -29.25 12.85
N PRO A 74 9.15 -28.77 13.81
CA PRO A 74 9.20 -29.25 15.19
C PRO A 74 8.64 -30.68 15.31
N GLY A 75 8.98 -31.37 16.40
CA GLY A 75 8.63 -32.78 16.60
C GLY A 75 7.14 -33.11 16.53
N ARG A 76 6.25 -32.20 16.94
CA ARG A 76 4.80 -32.27 16.69
C ARG A 76 4.39 -31.07 15.84
N ILE A 77 3.52 -31.30 14.86
CA ILE A 77 2.97 -30.27 13.97
C ILE A 77 1.47 -30.50 13.72
N ILE A 78 0.84 -29.51 13.10
CA ILE A 78 -0.46 -29.66 12.45
C ILE A 78 -0.28 -29.41 10.95
N LEU A 79 -0.82 -30.31 10.13
CA LEU A 79 -0.92 -30.16 8.68
C LEU A 79 -2.29 -29.53 8.36
N GLY A 80 -2.31 -28.44 7.58
CA GLY A 80 -3.51 -27.91 6.95
C GLY A 80 -3.47 -28.17 5.45
N ILE A 81 -4.49 -28.82 4.88
CA ILE A 81 -4.53 -29.17 3.45
C ILE A 81 -5.66 -28.40 2.77
N ASN A 82 -5.36 -27.69 1.68
CA ASN A 82 -6.36 -26.99 0.87
C ASN A 82 -5.98 -26.95 -0.63
N LYS A 83 -6.75 -26.17 -1.42
CA LYS A 83 -6.53 -25.95 -2.86
C LYS A 83 -5.22 -25.23 -3.25
N ARG A 84 -4.45 -24.69 -2.30
CA ARG A 84 -3.14 -24.06 -2.55
C ARG A 84 -2.01 -25.06 -2.32
N GLY A 85 -2.09 -25.85 -1.26
CA GLY A 85 -1.00 -26.73 -0.86
C GLY A 85 -1.20 -27.45 0.47
N VAL A 86 -0.08 -27.92 1.02
CA VAL A 86 0.05 -28.42 2.39
C VAL A 86 0.74 -27.37 3.24
N HIS A 87 0.09 -26.95 4.32
CA HIS A 87 0.51 -25.92 5.25
C HIS A 87 0.96 -26.55 6.58
N PHE A 88 2.05 -26.05 7.15
CA PHE A 88 2.66 -26.57 8.38
C PHE A 88 2.48 -25.58 9.53
N PHE A 89 2.02 -26.06 10.68
CA PHE A 89 1.80 -25.25 11.88
C PHE A 89 2.43 -25.86 13.13
N ARG A 90 2.85 -25.01 14.06
CA ARG A 90 3.16 -25.40 15.44
C ARG A 90 1.84 -25.74 16.19
N PRO A 91 1.79 -26.77 17.06
CA PRO A 91 0.55 -27.12 17.76
C PRO A 91 0.15 -26.14 18.86
N VAL A 92 1.14 -25.55 19.55
CA VAL A 92 1.01 -24.49 20.57
C VAL A 92 2.31 -23.66 20.54
N PRO A 93 2.26 -22.32 20.36
CA PRO A 93 1.13 -21.55 19.81
C PRO A 93 0.73 -22.06 18.41
N LYS A 94 -0.42 -21.61 17.88
CA LYS A 94 -0.94 -21.98 16.53
C LYS A 94 -0.25 -21.22 15.40
N GLU A 95 1.08 -21.23 15.43
CA GLU A 95 1.97 -20.46 14.58
C GLU A 95 2.08 -21.11 13.20
N TYR A 96 1.97 -20.30 12.14
CA TYR A 96 2.14 -20.71 10.75
C TYR A 96 3.63 -20.78 10.43
N LEU A 97 4.13 -21.95 10.03
CA LEU A 97 5.57 -22.19 9.83
C LEU A 97 5.95 -22.11 8.36
N HIS A 98 5.29 -22.87 7.50
CA HIS A 98 5.66 -23.01 6.09
C HIS A 98 4.49 -23.57 5.25
N SER A 99 4.65 -23.61 3.93
CA SER A 99 3.73 -24.34 3.04
C SER A 99 4.38 -24.75 1.72
N ALA A 100 4.13 -25.99 1.29
CA ALA A 100 4.47 -26.47 -0.04
C ALA A 100 3.24 -26.37 -0.96
N GLU A 101 3.38 -25.78 -2.16
CA GLU A 101 2.29 -25.75 -3.13
C GLU A 101 1.95 -27.15 -3.66
N LEU A 102 0.71 -27.34 -4.13
CA LEU A 102 0.30 -28.56 -4.84
C LEU A 102 1.17 -28.88 -6.07
N ARG A 103 1.92 -27.92 -6.62
CA ARG A 103 2.84 -28.14 -7.75
C ARG A 103 4.17 -28.77 -7.34
N ASP A 104 4.58 -28.63 -6.08
CA ASP A 104 5.91 -29.03 -5.62
C ASP A 104 5.91 -30.44 -5.01
N ILE A 105 4.73 -30.92 -4.61
CA ILE A 105 4.50 -32.29 -4.16
C ILE A 105 4.51 -33.22 -5.38
N MET A 106 5.63 -33.92 -5.62
CA MET A 106 5.80 -34.83 -6.75
C MET A 106 5.21 -36.22 -6.50
N GLN A 107 5.17 -36.65 -5.23
CA GLN A 107 4.57 -37.93 -4.83
C GLN A 107 4.16 -37.83 -3.36
N PHE A 108 3.09 -38.52 -2.99
CA PHE A 108 2.66 -38.68 -1.59
C PHE A 108 2.05 -40.07 -1.41
N GLY A 109 1.92 -40.51 -0.16
CA GLY A 109 1.29 -41.78 0.16
C GLY A 109 1.26 -42.04 1.66
N SER A 110 0.49 -43.05 2.06
CA SER A 110 0.21 -43.35 3.47
C SER A 110 0.32 -44.84 3.77
N SER A 111 0.62 -45.12 5.04
CA SER A 111 0.45 -46.42 5.70
C SER A 111 -0.44 -46.23 6.93
N ASN A 112 -0.74 -47.33 7.63
CA ASN A 112 -1.61 -47.33 8.83
C ASN A 112 -1.03 -46.53 10.02
N THR A 113 0.24 -46.12 9.95
CA THR A 113 0.96 -45.43 11.04
C THR A 113 1.73 -44.18 10.59
N ALA A 114 1.87 -43.93 9.28
CA ALA A 114 2.58 -42.77 8.78
C ALA A 114 2.03 -42.25 7.43
N VAL A 115 2.30 -40.99 7.13
CA VAL A 115 2.14 -40.38 5.82
C VAL A 115 3.47 -39.81 5.35
N PHE A 116 3.76 -39.88 4.05
CA PHE A 116 4.95 -39.29 3.45
C PHE A 116 4.60 -38.35 2.30
N PHE A 117 5.44 -37.34 2.11
CA PHE A 117 5.38 -36.41 0.98
C PHE A 117 6.78 -36.23 0.40
N LYS A 118 6.94 -36.58 -0.87
CA LYS A 118 8.14 -36.31 -1.67
C LYS A 118 7.90 -34.99 -2.41
N MET A 119 8.50 -33.91 -1.92
CA MET A 119 8.26 -32.55 -2.42
C MET A 119 9.56 -31.83 -2.75
N ARG A 120 9.45 -30.83 -3.63
CA ARG A 120 10.55 -29.96 -4.00
C ARG A 120 10.70 -28.83 -2.99
N VAL A 121 11.91 -28.62 -2.47
CA VAL A 121 12.28 -27.47 -1.62
C VAL A 121 13.60 -26.91 -2.15
N ALA A 122 13.68 -25.59 -2.37
CA ALA A 122 14.85 -24.93 -2.96
C ALA A 122 15.38 -25.61 -4.26
N GLY A 123 14.49 -26.17 -5.07
CA GLY A 123 14.83 -26.92 -6.29
C GLY A 123 15.12 -28.42 -6.08
N VAL A 124 15.59 -28.82 -4.89
CA VAL A 124 15.98 -30.19 -4.53
C VAL A 124 14.76 -31.02 -4.11
N LEU A 125 14.79 -32.34 -4.33
CA LEU A 125 13.72 -33.27 -3.94
C LEU A 125 14.00 -33.89 -2.56
N HIS A 126 13.10 -33.62 -1.61
CA HIS A 126 13.15 -34.15 -0.26
C HIS A 126 11.94 -35.02 0.04
N ILE A 127 12.12 -36.04 0.89
CA ILE A 127 11.03 -36.85 1.43
C ILE A 127 10.82 -36.41 2.88
N PHE A 128 9.58 -36.08 3.23
CA PHE A 128 9.16 -35.80 4.60
C PHE A 128 8.23 -36.91 5.05
N GLN A 129 8.38 -37.39 6.28
CA GLN A 129 7.56 -38.47 6.83
C GLN A 129 7.02 -38.10 8.21
N PHE A 130 5.74 -38.39 8.43
CA PHE A 130 5.02 -38.02 9.65
C PHE A 130 4.22 -39.21 10.21
N GLU A 131 4.36 -39.49 11.51
CA GLU A 131 3.53 -40.44 12.26
C GLU A 131 2.10 -39.90 12.36
N THR A 132 1.13 -40.71 11.91
CA THR A 132 -0.30 -40.42 11.97
C THR A 132 -1.13 -41.67 11.73
N LYS A 133 -2.31 -41.75 12.34
CA LYS A 133 -3.34 -42.77 12.01
C LYS A 133 -4.28 -42.32 10.89
N GLN A 134 -4.28 -41.02 10.55
CA GLN A 134 -5.16 -40.41 9.54
C GLN A 134 -4.45 -40.27 8.18
N GLY A 135 -3.49 -41.15 7.89
CA GLY A 135 -2.67 -41.05 6.67
C GLY A 135 -3.50 -41.11 5.39
N GLU A 136 -4.48 -42.01 5.34
CA GLU A 136 -5.41 -42.15 4.22
C GLU A 136 -6.29 -40.91 4.04
N GLU A 137 -6.88 -40.38 5.12
CA GLU A 137 -7.69 -39.15 5.10
C GLU A 137 -6.89 -37.95 4.56
N ILE A 138 -5.62 -37.84 4.96
CA ILE A 138 -4.66 -36.83 4.48
C ILE A 138 -4.43 -36.97 2.97
N CYS A 139 -4.18 -38.19 2.49
CA CYS A 139 -3.98 -38.46 1.06
C CYS A 139 -5.26 -38.21 0.24
N VAL A 140 -6.44 -38.58 0.75
CA VAL A 140 -7.73 -38.34 0.09
C VAL A 140 -8.05 -36.85 0.01
N ALA A 141 -7.82 -36.08 1.09
CA ALA A 141 -7.99 -34.63 1.08
C ALA A 141 -7.06 -33.94 0.06
N LEU A 142 -5.79 -34.36 0.01
CA LEU A 142 -4.81 -33.83 -0.94
C LEU A 142 -5.17 -34.18 -2.39
N GLN A 143 -5.50 -35.44 -2.67
CA GLN A 143 -5.90 -35.91 -4.00
C GLN A 143 -7.17 -35.20 -4.49
N THR A 144 -8.14 -34.94 -3.60
CA THR A 144 -9.38 -34.21 -3.92
C THR A 144 -9.07 -32.79 -4.39
N HIS A 145 -8.17 -32.08 -3.68
CA HIS A 145 -7.77 -30.73 -4.08
C HIS A 145 -6.93 -30.70 -5.36
N ILE A 146 -6.04 -31.67 -5.58
CA ILE A 146 -5.30 -31.81 -6.84
C ILE A 146 -6.28 -32.04 -8.00
N ASN A 147 -7.25 -32.96 -7.85
CA ASN A 147 -8.23 -33.27 -8.89
C ASN A 147 -9.10 -32.05 -9.25
N ASP A 148 -9.59 -31.30 -8.25
CA ASP A 148 -10.38 -30.08 -8.47
C ASP A 148 -9.55 -28.98 -9.18
N VAL A 149 -8.29 -28.76 -8.75
CA VAL A 149 -7.38 -27.80 -9.39
C VAL A 149 -7.03 -28.20 -10.83
N MET A 150 -6.92 -29.50 -11.12
CA MET A 150 -6.67 -30.01 -12.47
C MET A 150 -7.92 -29.90 -13.36
N LEU A 151 -9.11 -30.31 -12.88
CA LEU A 151 -10.36 -30.16 -13.63
C LEU A 151 -10.63 -28.69 -14.00
N ARG A 152 -10.42 -27.76 -13.07
CA ARG A 152 -10.59 -26.30 -13.32
C ARG A 152 -9.57 -25.75 -14.33
N ARG A 153 -8.35 -26.30 -14.38
CA ARG A 153 -7.38 -25.93 -15.42
C ARG A 153 -7.79 -26.49 -16.78
N TYR A 154 -8.19 -27.76 -16.87
CA TYR A 154 -8.64 -28.36 -18.12
C TYR A 154 -9.92 -27.72 -18.67
N SER A 155 -10.91 -27.39 -17.83
CA SER A 155 -12.13 -26.72 -18.30
C SER A 155 -11.85 -25.30 -18.81
N LYS A 156 -10.97 -24.54 -18.13
CA LYS A 156 -10.55 -23.20 -18.58
C LYS A 156 -9.65 -23.23 -19.82
N ALA A 157 -8.83 -24.27 -19.99
CA ALA A 157 -8.08 -24.49 -21.22
C ALA A 157 -9.01 -24.83 -22.40
N ARG A 158 -10.03 -25.69 -22.17
CA ARG A 158 -11.02 -26.04 -23.20
C ARG A 158 -11.84 -24.83 -23.68
N SER A 159 -12.23 -23.92 -22.79
CA SER A 159 -12.93 -22.68 -23.19
C SER A 159 -12.01 -21.60 -23.76
N GLY A 160 -10.70 -21.62 -23.43
CA GLY A 160 -9.70 -20.78 -24.08
C GLY A 160 -9.24 -21.26 -25.46
N SER A 161 -9.50 -22.52 -25.82
CA SER A 161 -9.04 -23.17 -27.06
C SER A 161 -10.12 -23.27 -28.15
N ALA A 162 -11.19 -22.48 -28.05
CA ALA A 162 -12.31 -22.49 -29.00
C ALA A 162 -12.05 -21.72 -30.31
N THR A 163 -10.82 -21.24 -30.54
CA THR A 163 -10.47 -20.34 -31.66
C THR A 163 -9.20 -20.77 -32.40
N SER A 164 -9.02 -22.07 -32.64
CA SER A 164 -8.01 -22.59 -33.57
C SER A 164 -8.43 -23.94 -34.13
N THR A 165 -8.67 -23.99 -35.44
CA THR A 165 -9.17 -25.15 -36.19
C THR A 165 -8.04 -25.97 -36.83
N VAL A 166 -8.32 -27.26 -37.08
CA VAL A 166 -7.68 -28.13 -38.09
C VAL A 166 -6.19 -28.49 -37.89
N SER A 167 -5.95 -29.68 -37.31
CA SER A 167 -5.45 -30.84 -38.09
C SER A 167 -5.20 -32.09 -37.20
N GLN A 168 -5.59 -33.27 -37.69
CA GLN A 168 -5.12 -34.58 -37.22
C GLN A 168 -4.40 -35.28 -38.38
N ASN A 169 -3.36 -36.08 -38.08
CA ASN A 169 -3.25 -37.49 -38.49
C ASN A 169 -1.89 -38.12 -38.11
N ASP A 170 -1.91 -39.45 -37.99
CA ASP A 170 -0.84 -40.49 -37.98
C ASP A 170 0.49 -40.24 -37.22
N VAL A 171 0.90 -41.04 -36.23
CA VAL A 171 1.05 -42.53 -36.12
C VAL A 171 2.37 -43.06 -36.72
N SER A 172 3.34 -43.28 -35.82
CA SER A 172 4.37 -44.34 -35.80
C SER A 172 5.24 -44.67 -37.02
N GLN A 173 6.58 -44.51 -36.89
CA GLN A 173 7.51 -45.66 -36.78
C GLN A 173 8.99 -45.31 -36.50
N ALA A 174 9.69 -46.28 -35.88
CA ALA A 174 11.11 -46.65 -35.97
C ALA A 174 12.22 -45.66 -35.52
N ASP A 175 13.03 -46.12 -34.56
CA ASP A 175 14.28 -45.48 -34.11
C ASP A 175 15.42 -45.55 -35.13
N LYS A 176 16.15 -44.43 -35.25
CA LYS A 176 17.55 -44.35 -35.71
C LYS A 176 18.29 -43.31 -34.84
N PRO A 177 19.62 -43.44 -34.63
CA PRO A 177 20.34 -42.58 -33.70
C PRO A 177 20.36 -41.10 -34.16
N PRO A 178 20.33 -40.10 -33.24
CA PRO A 178 20.11 -38.71 -33.63
C PRO A 178 21.34 -38.05 -34.29
N ASN A 179 21.10 -37.21 -35.29
CA ASN A 179 22.13 -36.44 -36.00
C ASN A 179 22.91 -35.49 -35.07
N ALA A 180 24.24 -35.48 -35.17
CA ALA A 180 25.11 -34.51 -34.48
C ALA A 180 24.72 -33.05 -34.80
N GLU A 181 24.36 -32.76 -36.05
CA GLU A 181 23.91 -31.43 -36.49
C GLU A 181 22.72 -30.87 -35.70
N MET A 182 21.85 -31.74 -35.15
CA MET A 182 20.71 -31.30 -34.34
C MET A 182 21.18 -30.77 -32.98
N TYR A 183 22.23 -31.36 -32.41
CA TYR A 183 22.83 -30.88 -31.17
C TYR A 183 23.59 -29.58 -31.40
N ASP A 184 24.38 -29.45 -32.47
CA ASP A 184 25.09 -28.20 -32.78
C ASP A 184 24.13 -27.03 -33.02
N LYS A 185 23.06 -27.24 -33.81
CA LYS A 185 22.00 -26.24 -34.01
C LYS A 185 21.36 -25.86 -32.67
N ARG A 186 21.09 -26.84 -31.79
CA ARG A 186 20.49 -26.58 -30.48
C ARG A 186 21.44 -25.85 -29.51
N VAL A 187 22.74 -26.12 -29.57
CA VAL A 187 23.75 -25.37 -28.79
C VAL A 187 23.82 -23.92 -29.29
N GLN A 188 23.83 -23.69 -30.61
CA GLN A 188 23.81 -22.34 -31.19
C GLN A 188 22.54 -21.55 -30.82
N GLU A 189 21.36 -22.19 -30.85
CA GLU A 189 20.12 -21.60 -30.34
C GLU A 189 20.23 -21.20 -28.87
N LEU A 190 20.74 -22.08 -28.02
CA LEU A 190 20.88 -21.83 -26.57
C LEU A 190 21.89 -20.72 -26.28
N SER A 191 23.04 -20.68 -26.97
CA SER A 191 24.01 -19.59 -26.88
C SER A 191 23.39 -18.25 -27.27
N LYS A 192 22.64 -18.20 -28.39
CA LYS A 192 21.95 -16.98 -28.83
C LYS A 192 20.90 -16.51 -27.79
N VAL A 193 20.15 -17.44 -27.20
CA VAL A 193 19.18 -17.11 -26.13
C VAL A 193 19.88 -16.60 -24.87
N VAL A 194 21.06 -17.12 -24.53
CA VAL A 194 21.89 -16.60 -23.42
C VAL A 194 22.38 -15.19 -23.74
N ASP A 195 22.90 -14.92 -24.94
CA ASP A 195 23.35 -13.58 -25.36
C ASP A 195 22.21 -12.55 -25.36
N GLU A 196 21.01 -12.93 -25.83
CA GLU A 196 19.82 -12.09 -25.79
C GLU A 196 19.29 -11.86 -24.36
N SER A 197 19.45 -12.84 -23.48
CA SER A 197 19.13 -12.72 -22.06
C SER A 197 20.11 -11.77 -21.34
N GLN A 198 21.40 -11.92 -21.61
CA GLN A 198 22.46 -11.08 -21.04
C GLN A 198 22.27 -9.62 -21.44
N LYS A 199 22.05 -9.33 -22.72
CA LYS A 199 21.79 -7.96 -23.22
C LYS A 199 20.56 -7.32 -22.56
N LYS A 200 19.51 -8.10 -22.25
CA LYS A 200 18.34 -7.61 -21.51
C LYS A 200 18.68 -7.35 -20.03
N ALA A 201 19.49 -8.21 -19.40
CA ALA A 201 19.97 -8.00 -18.03
C ALA A 201 20.93 -6.79 -17.92
N ASP A 202 21.63 -6.44 -19.00
CA ASP A 202 22.46 -5.23 -19.08
C ASP A 202 21.59 -3.98 -19.22
N GLN A 203 20.65 -3.97 -20.18
CA GLN A 203 19.68 -2.88 -20.35
C GLN A 203 18.86 -2.57 -19.07
N LEU A 204 18.45 -3.61 -18.34
CA LEU A 204 17.75 -3.45 -17.06
C LEU A 204 18.64 -2.90 -15.95
N ARG A 205 19.96 -3.13 -15.98
CA ARG A 205 20.92 -2.53 -15.05
C ARG A 205 21.16 -1.06 -15.36
N ASP A 206 21.27 -0.70 -16.64
CA ASP A 206 21.45 0.70 -17.07
C ASP A 206 20.20 1.53 -16.75
N GLU A 207 18.99 1.00 -16.99
CA GLU A 207 17.75 1.69 -16.58
C GLU A 207 17.63 1.79 -15.06
N LEU A 208 17.99 0.75 -14.30
CA LEU A 208 18.00 0.82 -12.84
C LEU A 208 18.94 1.92 -12.32
N GLN A 209 20.17 2.01 -12.83
CA GLN A 209 21.11 3.09 -12.47
C GLN A 209 20.54 4.47 -12.80
N ARG A 210 19.96 4.63 -14.00
CA ARG A 210 19.31 5.88 -14.42
C ARG A 210 18.14 6.24 -13.50
N LYS A 211 17.36 5.28 -13.02
CA LYS A 211 16.27 5.48 -12.07
C LYS A 211 16.76 5.89 -10.69
N THR A 212 17.77 5.21 -10.14
CA THR A 212 18.38 5.57 -8.84
C THR A 212 19.06 6.95 -8.86
N GLN A 213 19.55 7.39 -10.02
CA GLN A 213 20.06 8.76 -10.17
C GLN A 213 18.92 9.79 -10.15
N GLN A 214 17.83 9.56 -10.89
CA GLN A 214 16.64 10.44 -10.84
C GLN A 214 15.97 10.47 -9.45
N GLU A 215 15.98 9.35 -8.73
CA GLU A 215 15.51 9.26 -7.34
C GLU A 215 16.33 10.15 -6.41
N ARG A 216 17.66 10.18 -6.56
CA ARG A 216 18.54 11.07 -5.81
C ARG A 216 18.30 12.54 -6.11
N GLU A 217 18.15 12.89 -7.39
CA GLU A 217 17.88 14.26 -7.83
C GLU A 217 16.56 14.77 -7.22
N MET A 218 15.49 13.96 -7.24
CA MET A 218 14.23 14.29 -6.56
C MET A 218 14.36 14.36 -5.03
N GLN A 219 15.23 13.54 -4.42
CA GLN A 219 15.50 13.58 -2.98
C GLN A 219 16.18 14.90 -2.57
N GLU A 220 17.13 15.38 -3.37
CA GLU A 220 17.83 16.65 -3.17
C GLU A 220 16.89 17.85 -3.37
N GLU A 221 16.02 17.83 -4.40
CA GLU A 221 14.96 18.82 -4.58
C GLU A 221 13.97 18.85 -3.40
N LEU A 222 13.55 17.68 -2.90
CA LEU A 222 12.64 17.57 -1.76
C LEU A 222 13.24 18.11 -0.45
N GLU A 223 14.56 17.98 -0.23
CA GLU A 223 15.19 18.58 0.96
C GLU A 223 15.25 20.11 0.85
N GLY A 224 15.61 20.66 -0.31
CA GLY A 224 15.57 22.11 -0.55
C GLY A 224 14.17 22.72 -0.38
N LEU A 225 13.12 21.98 -0.76
CA LEU A 225 11.73 22.39 -0.53
C LEU A 225 11.34 22.34 0.97
N LYS A 226 11.85 21.38 1.76
CA LYS A 226 11.65 21.36 3.22
C LYS A 226 12.33 22.55 3.90
N ASP A 227 13.57 22.85 3.56
CA ASP A 227 14.31 23.99 4.11
C ASP A 227 13.59 25.31 3.78
N THR A 228 13.11 25.45 2.55
CA THR A 228 12.28 26.59 2.12
C THR A 228 11.01 26.69 2.97
N LEU A 229 10.23 25.62 3.09
CA LEU A 229 9.01 25.56 3.92
C LEU A 229 9.30 25.83 5.42
N GLN A 230 10.45 25.41 5.93
CA GLN A 230 10.88 25.69 7.30
C GLN A 230 11.19 27.18 7.51
N SER A 231 11.82 27.82 6.51
CA SER A 231 12.07 29.26 6.51
C SER A 231 10.78 30.08 6.46
N GLU A 232 9.83 29.72 5.59
CA GLU A 232 8.50 30.36 5.52
C GLU A 232 7.73 30.20 6.83
N ARG A 233 7.79 29.01 7.46
CA ARG A 233 7.22 28.77 8.79
C ARG A 233 7.91 29.58 9.90
N HIS A 234 9.13 30.07 9.70
CA HIS A 234 9.78 31.01 10.62
C HIS A 234 9.24 32.43 10.40
N ILE A 235 9.25 32.91 9.15
CA ILE A 235 8.74 34.23 8.75
C ILE A 235 7.26 34.39 9.17
N ILE A 236 6.42 33.38 8.97
CA ILE A 236 5.01 33.39 9.40
C ILE A 236 4.88 33.54 10.92
N LYS A 237 5.78 32.98 11.73
CA LYS A 237 5.79 33.16 13.19
C LYS A 237 6.21 34.57 13.58
N GLU A 238 7.24 35.12 12.94
CA GLU A 238 7.69 36.50 13.17
C GLU A 238 6.57 37.49 12.84
N VAL A 239 5.99 37.40 11.65
CA VAL A 239 4.85 38.24 11.20
C VAL A 239 3.63 38.06 12.11
N THR A 240 3.37 36.84 12.60
CA THR A 240 2.31 36.59 13.61
C THR A 240 2.60 37.31 14.92
N SER A 241 3.85 37.28 15.40
CA SER A 241 4.22 37.94 16.66
C SER A 241 4.16 39.47 16.57
N GLU A 242 4.60 40.06 15.45
CA GLU A 242 4.49 41.50 15.23
C GLU A 242 3.04 41.95 14.96
N ARG A 243 2.20 41.12 14.32
CA ARG A 243 0.75 41.35 14.23
C ARG A 243 0.12 41.45 15.62
N ASP A 244 0.42 40.50 16.50
CA ASP A 244 -0.19 40.45 17.83
C ASP A 244 0.33 41.57 18.74
N ARG A 245 1.62 41.94 18.61
CA ARG A 245 2.21 43.14 19.22
C ARG A 245 1.51 44.43 18.76
N LEU A 246 1.33 44.60 17.45
CA LEU A 246 0.62 45.76 16.89
C LEU A 246 -0.84 45.79 17.34
N LYS A 247 -1.50 44.63 17.45
CA LYS A 247 -2.86 44.55 17.99
C LYS A 247 -2.92 45.04 19.44
N SER A 248 -2.06 44.54 20.34
CA SER A 248 -2.03 45.02 21.72
C SER A 248 -1.74 46.52 21.83
N LEU A 249 -0.94 47.07 20.93
CA LEU A 249 -0.72 48.53 20.86
C LEU A 249 -1.99 49.29 20.42
N CYS A 250 -2.75 48.76 19.45
CA CYS A 250 -4.06 49.32 19.08
C CYS A 250 -5.06 49.25 20.25
N ASP A 251 -5.17 48.10 20.92
CA ASP A 251 -6.06 47.88 22.07
C ASP A 251 -5.73 48.87 23.23
N GLU A 252 -4.44 49.16 23.45
CA GLU A 252 -3.96 50.18 24.41
C GLU A 252 -4.35 51.61 23.99
N LYS A 253 -4.22 51.95 22.70
CA LYS A 253 -4.59 53.30 22.20
C LYS A 253 -6.10 53.51 22.14
N GLU A 254 -6.90 52.49 21.82
CA GLU A 254 -8.35 52.55 21.92
C GLU A 254 -8.80 52.74 23.37
N SER A 255 -8.20 51.99 24.32
CA SER A 255 -8.43 52.18 25.76
C SER A 255 -8.07 53.60 26.22
N SER A 256 -6.96 54.15 25.72
CA SER A 256 -6.51 55.53 26.02
C SER A 256 -7.48 56.58 25.46
N LEU A 257 -7.99 56.36 24.24
CA LEU A 257 -8.98 57.23 23.59
C LEU A 257 -10.32 57.21 24.34
N GLN A 258 -10.74 56.02 24.81
CA GLN A 258 -11.96 55.83 25.60
C GLN A 258 -11.90 56.63 26.91
N VAL A 259 -10.76 56.61 27.61
CA VAL A 259 -10.53 57.44 28.81
C VAL A 259 -10.58 58.93 28.48
N ALA A 260 -9.89 59.38 27.42
CA ALA A 260 -9.89 60.78 27.01
C ALA A 260 -11.29 61.29 26.61
N LEU A 261 -12.12 60.46 25.99
CA LEU A 261 -13.53 60.75 25.68
C LEU A 261 -14.37 60.91 26.95
N VAL A 262 -14.19 60.05 27.95
CA VAL A 262 -14.86 60.17 29.25
C VAL A 262 -14.44 61.44 29.98
N GLU A 263 -13.14 61.79 29.96
CA GLU A 263 -12.66 63.04 30.56
C GLU A 263 -13.16 64.29 29.82
N LYS A 264 -13.20 64.27 28.48
CA LYS A 264 -13.81 65.34 27.67
C LYS A 264 -15.27 65.57 28.07
N ASN A 265 -16.08 64.51 28.11
CA ASN A 265 -17.50 64.60 28.49
C ASN A 265 -17.67 65.12 29.94
N ARG A 266 -16.75 64.76 30.85
CA ARG A 266 -16.68 65.25 32.24
C ARG A 266 -16.21 66.72 32.35
N LEU A 267 -15.59 67.28 31.32
CA LEU A 267 -15.24 68.71 31.24
C LEU A 267 -16.35 69.53 30.55
N GLU A 268 -16.96 69.01 29.48
CA GLU A 268 -18.10 69.63 28.82
C GLU A 268 -19.29 69.80 29.78
N THR A 269 -19.61 68.77 30.59
CA THR A 269 -20.65 68.83 31.63
C THR A 269 -20.32 69.80 32.79
N LYS A 270 -19.05 70.17 33.01
CA LYS A 270 -18.68 71.24 33.95
C LYS A 270 -18.82 72.62 33.32
N LEU A 271 -18.53 72.75 32.03
CA LEU A 271 -18.69 74.00 31.27
C LEU A 271 -20.17 74.39 31.12
N THR A 272 -21.06 73.44 30.82
CA THR A 272 -22.50 73.70 30.75
C THR A 272 -23.10 74.10 32.09
N ASN A 273 -22.60 73.53 33.20
CA ASN A 273 -23.05 73.88 34.54
C ASN A 273 -22.40 75.17 35.08
N GLY A 274 -21.54 75.84 34.30
CA GLY A 274 -20.86 77.09 34.66
C GLY A 274 -21.56 78.38 34.23
N GLN A 275 -22.68 78.31 33.49
CA GLN A 275 -23.41 79.47 32.98
C GLN A 275 -24.90 79.40 33.36
N GLY A 276 -25.25 79.84 34.57
CA GLY A 276 -26.60 79.59 35.09
C GLY A 276 -27.07 80.35 36.32
N GLN A 277 -26.61 81.58 36.61
CA GLN A 277 -27.26 82.38 37.67
C GLN A 277 -27.14 83.92 37.50
N GLU A 278 -28.24 84.58 37.86
CA GLU A 278 -28.39 85.98 38.35
C GLU A 278 -28.53 87.22 37.41
N ASN A 279 -29.81 87.64 37.26
CA ASN A 279 -30.37 88.96 37.67
C ASN A 279 -30.82 90.04 36.63
N ASN A 280 -32.16 90.15 36.51
CA ASN A 280 -33.05 91.34 36.65
C ASN A 280 -32.88 92.67 35.85
N THR A 281 -34.03 93.17 35.35
CA THR A 281 -34.62 94.57 35.37
C THR A 281 -35.52 94.74 34.12
N LYS A 282 -36.86 94.86 34.13
CA LYS A 282 -37.88 95.75 34.77
C LYS A 282 -38.16 97.07 33.98
N MET A 283 -39.45 97.41 33.79
CA MET A 283 -40.02 98.70 33.27
C MET A 283 -39.80 98.98 31.76
N ASP A 284 -40.61 99.76 30.99
CA ASP A 284 -42.03 100.26 30.99
C ASP A 284 -42.23 101.03 29.63
N LEU A 285 -43.38 101.51 29.10
CA LEU A 285 -44.83 101.57 29.41
C LEU A 285 -45.64 101.95 28.12
N SER A 286 -46.99 101.92 28.16
CA SER A 286 -47.96 102.58 27.22
C SER A 286 -48.12 102.01 25.78
N GLY A 287 -49.30 102.03 25.11
CA GLY A 287 -50.67 102.37 25.56
C GLY A 287 -51.66 102.68 24.40
N ASN A 288 -52.97 102.56 24.69
CA ASN A 288 -54.18 102.93 23.88
C ASN A 288 -54.53 102.06 22.64
N HIS A 289 -55.69 101.36 22.53
CA HIS A 289 -57.15 101.71 22.58
C HIS A 289 -57.73 102.10 21.20
N CYS A 290 -58.78 101.52 20.56
CA CYS A 290 -59.89 100.58 20.86
C CYS A 290 -61.30 101.22 21.04
N GLU A 291 -62.38 100.42 20.83
CA GLU A 291 -63.84 100.68 21.04
C GLU A 291 -64.61 101.46 19.92
N ARG A 292 -65.93 101.30 19.67
CA ARG A 292 -67.01 100.32 20.06
C ARG A 292 -68.24 100.50 19.11
N ASP A 293 -69.17 99.54 19.05
CA ASP A 293 -70.50 99.62 18.39
C ASP A 293 -71.43 100.77 18.85
N THR A 294 -72.40 101.18 18.01
CA THR A 294 -73.81 101.47 18.43
C THR A 294 -74.78 101.65 17.23
N LEU A 295 -76.08 101.83 17.50
CA LEU A 295 -77.22 101.71 16.58
C LEU A 295 -78.04 103.02 16.44
N THR A 296 -78.95 103.05 15.45
CA THR A 296 -80.27 103.75 15.41
C THR A 296 -80.44 105.15 14.76
N THR A 297 -81.12 105.15 13.60
CA THR A 297 -82.21 106.05 13.11
C THR A 297 -82.05 107.58 12.83
N VAL A 298 -82.45 107.94 11.58
CA VAL A 298 -83.21 109.14 11.13
C VAL A 298 -82.57 110.53 11.22
N GLY A 299 -82.52 111.28 10.10
CA GLY A 299 -82.20 112.72 10.11
C GLY A 299 -81.86 113.41 8.77
N SER A 300 -82.89 113.73 7.96
CA SER A 300 -82.92 114.60 6.77
C SER A 300 -81.77 115.62 6.49
N VAL A 301 -81.17 115.52 5.29
CA VAL A 301 -80.82 116.61 4.33
C VAL A 301 -80.07 117.86 4.83
N ASN A 302 -78.78 118.04 4.48
CA ASN A 302 -78.30 118.97 3.42
C ASN A 302 -76.75 119.27 3.47
N SER A 303 -75.89 118.48 2.83
CA SER A 303 -74.41 118.74 2.84
C SER A 303 -73.60 118.20 1.65
N GLY A 304 -74.23 117.87 0.52
CA GLY A 304 -73.63 117.05 -0.54
C GLY A 304 -72.44 117.63 -1.34
N ILE A 305 -71.99 118.85 -1.07
CA ILE A 305 -70.98 119.55 -1.91
C ILE A 305 -69.56 119.43 -1.33
N GLU A 306 -69.36 119.51 -0.01
CA GLU A 306 -68.03 119.39 0.62
C GLU A 306 -67.51 117.94 0.65
N MET A 307 -68.40 116.95 0.53
CA MET A 307 -68.01 115.53 0.36
C MET A 307 -67.38 115.29 -1.01
N LEU A 308 -67.88 115.93 -2.07
CA LEU A 308 -67.41 115.70 -3.44
C LEU A 308 -65.99 116.21 -3.64
N THR A 309 -65.64 117.41 -3.13
CA THR A 309 -64.28 117.96 -3.29
C THR A 309 -63.23 117.12 -2.55
N LYS A 310 -63.55 116.60 -1.36
CA LYS A 310 -62.68 115.67 -0.63
C LYS A 310 -62.51 114.35 -1.38
N LEU A 311 -63.60 113.76 -1.90
CA LEU A 311 -63.55 112.57 -2.74
C LEU A 311 -62.75 112.77 -4.04
N GLU A 312 -62.76 113.97 -4.62
CA GLU A 312 -61.91 114.31 -5.78
C GLU A 312 -60.42 114.42 -5.43
N GLU A 313 -60.06 114.98 -4.27
CA GLU A 313 -58.66 115.01 -3.81
C GLU A 313 -58.16 113.61 -3.39
N GLU A 314 -58.99 112.82 -2.72
CA GLU A 314 -58.72 111.41 -2.41
C GLU A 314 -58.54 110.57 -3.68
N LEU A 315 -59.40 110.74 -4.69
CA LEU A 315 -59.23 110.13 -6.02
C LEU A 315 -57.90 110.56 -6.69
N LYS A 316 -57.46 111.80 -6.46
CA LYS A 316 -56.21 112.35 -7.00
C LYS A 316 -54.97 111.81 -6.28
N SER A 317 -55.04 111.56 -4.97
CA SER A 317 -53.98 110.87 -4.22
C SER A 317 -53.93 109.39 -4.59
N CYS A 318 -55.07 108.69 -4.53
CA CYS A 318 -55.20 107.28 -4.91
C CYS A 318 -54.72 107.02 -6.35
N ARG A 319 -54.95 107.95 -7.31
CA ARG A 319 -54.37 107.86 -8.67
C ARG A 319 -52.84 107.99 -8.69
N LYS A 320 -52.23 108.83 -7.84
CA LYS A 320 -50.76 108.94 -7.70
C LYS A 320 -50.17 107.69 -7.06
N GLU A 321 -50.79 107.20 -5.99
CA GLU A 321 -50.39 105.98 -5.28
C GLU A 321 -50.51 104.75 -6.19
N LEU A 322 -51.58 104.65 -6.98
CA LEU A 322 -51.76 103.62 -8.02
C LEU A 322 -50.67 103.72 -9.11
N ALA A 323 -50.23 104.93 -9.49
CA ALA A 323 -49.14 105.11 -10.45
C ALA A 323 -47.78 104.70 -9.86
N ALA A 324 -47.49 105.10 -8.61
CA ALA A 324 -46.27 104.70 -7.89
C ALA A 324 -46.23 103.17 -7.66
N SER A 325 -47.35 102.58 -7.22
CA SER A 325 -47.52 101.13 -7.04
C SER A 325 -47.34 100.36 -8.35
N LYS A 326 -47.88 100.86 -9.47
CA LYS A 326 -47.63 100.28 -10.81
C LYS A 326 -46.16 100.35 -11.21
N GLU A 327 -45.44 101.42 -10.87
CA GLU A 327 -44.01 101.55 -11.19
C GLU A 327 -43.13 100.67 -10.30
N VAL A 328 -43.46 100.53 -9.01
CA VAL A 328 -42.83 99.53 -8.12
C VAL A 328 -43.12 98.11 -8.61
N SER A 329 -44.36 97.82 -9.03
CA SER A 329 -44.76 96.53 -9.60
C SER A 329 -43.94 96.17 -10.85
N LYS A 330 -43.73 97.11 -11.79
CA LYS A 330 -42.84 96.88 -12.95
C LYS A 330 -41.41 96.53 -12.53
N LYS A 331 -40.85 97.24 -11.54
CA LYS A 331 -39.48 96.99 -11.04
C LYS A 331 -39.38 95.59 -10.42
N LEU A 332 -40.35 95.22 -9.58
CA LEU A 332 -40.44 93.87 -9.00
C LEU A 332 -40.63 92.78 -10.07
N ILE A 333 -41.38 93.03 -11.15
CA ILE A 333 -41.51 92.09 -12.28
C ILE A 333 -40.17 91.94 -13.02
N MET A 334 -39.46 93.05 -13.26
CA MET A 334 -38.14 93.03 -13.91
C MET A 334 -37.10 92.29 -13.06
N GLU A 335 -37.11 92.53 -11.75
CA GLU A 335 -36.25 91.85 -10.77
C GLU A 335 -36.60 90.37 -10.64
N ARG A 336 -37.89 90.01 -10.59
CA ARG A 336 -38.36 88.61 -10.64
C ARG A 336 -37.79 87.91 -11.88
N ASN A 337 -37.98 88.49 -13.07
CA ASN A 337 -37.49 87.91 -14.32
C ASN A 337 -35.96 87.71 -14.32
N MET A 338 -35.19 88.62 -13.71
CA MET A 338 -33.74 88.51 -13.57
C MET A 338 -33.32 87.40 -12.59
N LEU A 339 -34.04 87.27 -11.46
CA LEU A 339 -33.83 86.17 -10.50
C LEU A 339 -34.21 84.82 -11.08
N GLU A 340 -35.31 84.75 -11.83
CA GLU A 340 -35.86 83.56 -12.49
C GLU A 340 -34.90 83.06 -13.59
N GLN A 341 -34.32 83.96 -14.39
CA GLN A 341 -33.20 83.62 -15.28
C GLN A 341 -31.96 83.14 -14.54
N ARG A 342 -31.65 83.69 -13.34
CA ARG A 342 -30.47 83.30 -12.56
C ARG A 342 -30.65 81.92 -11.93
N ILE A 343 -31.85 81.62 -11.42
CA ILE A 343 -32.26 80.28 -10.95
C ILE A 343 -32.10 79.28 -12.10
N GLN A 344 -32.69 79.54 -13.27
CA GLN A 344 -32.64 78.61 -14.40
C GLN A 344 -31.21 78.36 -14.93
N ARG A 345 -30.27 79.30 -14.75
CA ARG A 345 -28.84 79.10 -15.05
C ARG A 345 -28.16 78.21 -13.98
N LEU A 346 -28.47 78.44 -12.70
CA LEU A 346 -27.95 77.61 -11.59
C LEU A 346 -28.51 76.17 -11.65
N GLU A 347 -29.76 75.99 -12.01
CA GLU A 347 -30.38 74.67 -12.22
C GLU A 347 -29.73 73.89 -13.36
N ARG A 348 -29.42 74.56 -14.49
CA ARG A 348 -28.67 73.95 -15.60
C ARG A 348 -27.25 73.58 -15.19
N ALA A 349 -26.50 74.50 -14.56
CA ALA A 349 -25.16 74.21 -14.06
C ALA A 349 -25.15 73.03 -13.08
N LYS A 350 -26.10 72.98 -12.13
CA LYS A 350 -26.26 71.87 -11.17
C LYS A 350 -26.67 70.55 -11.84
N SER A 351 -27.47 70.61 -12.92
CA SER A 351 -27.84 69.44 -13.72
C SER A 351 -26.64 68.89 -14.49
N GLU A 352 -25.85 69.77 -15.11
CA GLU A 352 -24.62 69.45 -15.83
C GLU A 352 -23.55 68.87 -14.90
N GLU A 353 -23.32 69.49 -13.73
CA GLU A 353 -22.42 69.01 -12.67
C GLU A 353 -22.86 67.64 -12.12
N LYS A 354 -24.16 67.44 -11.88
CA LYS A 354 -24.69 66.13 -11.49
C LYS A 354 -24.45 65.08 -12.59
N SER A 355 -24.61 65.46 -13.87
CA SER A 355 -24.39 64.56 -15.01
C SER A 355 -22.91 64.18 -15.21
N THR A 356 -21.97 65.08 -14.92
CA THR A 356 -20.53 64.77 -14.97
C THR A 356 -20.11 63.92 -13.77
N MET A 357 -20.52 64.29 -12.55
CA MET A 357 -20.25 63.51 -11.34
C MET A 357 -20.80 62.08 -11.44
N GLN A 358 -22.04 61.92 -11.93
CA GLN A 358 -22.62 60.60 -12.16
C GLN A 358 -21.84 59.78 -13.19
N ARG A 359 -21.41 60.38 -14.31
CA ARG A 359 -20.59 59.68 -15.32
C ARG A 359 -19.22 59.25 -14.78
N VAL A 360 -18.58 60.07 -13.94
CA VAL A 360 -17.32 59.71 -13.27
C VAL A 360 -17.53 58.53 -12.33
N TYR A 361 -18.57 58.57 -11.50
CA TYR A 361 -18.92 57.45 -10.60
C TYR A 361 -19.27 56.16 -11.37
N GLU A 362 -20.01 56.25 -12.47
CA GLU A 362 -20.32 55.11 -13.34
C GLU A 362 -19.07 54.53 -14.06
N ASP A 363 -18.04 55.35 -14.31
CA ASP A 363 -16.77 54.90 -14.86
C ASP A 363 -15.85 54.26 -13.80
N GLU A 364 -15.73 54.88 -12.61
CA GLU A 364 -15.08 54.32 -11.42
C GLU A 364 -15.67 52.94 -11.06
N CYS A 365 -17.00 52.83 -10.97
CA CYS A 365 -17.68 51.56 -10.70
C CYS A 365 -17.46 50.51 -11.81
N ARG A 366 -17.24 50.90 -13.08
CA ARG A 366 -16.90 49.96 -14.16
C ARG A 366 -15.45 49.49 -14.05
N LYS A 367 -14.51 50.40 -13.79
CA LYS A 367 -13.09 50.08 -13.55
C LYS A 367 -12.92 49.14 -12.36
N LEU A 368 -13.56 49.45 -11.24
CA LEU A 368 -13.53 48.60 -10.04
C LEU A 368 -14.11 47.21 -10.32
N LYS A 369 -15.30 47.10 -10.92
CA LYS A 369 -15.90 45.80 -11.28
C LYS A 369 -15.03 44.98 -12.23
N ALA A 370 -14.41 45.60 -13.23
CA ALA A 370 -13.48 44.93 -14.12
C ALA A 370 -12.24 44.44 -13.36
N HIS A 371 -11.70 45.24 -12.44
CA HIS A 371 -10.55 44.83 -11.63
C HIS A 371 -10.91 43.66 -10.71
N THR A 372 -12.03 43.71 -9.99
CA THR A 372 -12.51 42.62 -9.13
C THR A 372 -12.65 41.32 -9.93
N ALA A 373 -13.30 41.35 -11.10
CA ALA A 373 -13.43 40.18 -11.96
C ALA A 373 -12.06 39.59 -12.40
N THR A 374 -11.05 40.43 -12.69
CA THR A 374 -9.69 39.94 -12.99
C THR A 374 -8.95 39.37 -11.78
N LEU A 375 -9.31 39.77 -10.56
CA LEU A 375 -8.76 39.19 -9.33
C LEU A 375 -9.47 37.88 -8.97
N GLU A 376 -10.79 37.81 -9.11
CA GLU A 376 -11.60 36.59 -8.97
C GLU A 376 -11.12 35.50 -9.93
N GLN A 377 -10.91 35.83 -11.22
CA GLN A 377 -10.38 34.88 -12.21
C GLN A 377 -8.97 34.37 -11.85
N LYS A 378 -8.11 35.24 -11.31
CA LYS A 378 -6.77 34.85 -10.85
C LYS A 378 -6.85 33.94 -9.62
N LEU A 379 -7.67 34.29 -8.63
CA LEU A 379 -7.88 33.51 -7.42
C LEU A 379 -8.39 32.10 -7.75
N GLU A 380 -9.35 31.99 -8.67
CA GLU A 380 -9.86 30.71 -9.17
C GLU A 380 -8.73 29.89 -9.83
N SER A 381 -7.95 30.48 -10.75
CA SER A 381 -6.86 29.77 -11.42
C SER A 381 -5.73 29.32 -10.48
N ALA A 382 -5.46 30.10 -9.43
CA ALA A 382 -4.50 29.75 -8.38
C ALA A 382 -5.04 28.61 -7.49
N THR A 383 -6.32 28.66 -7.13
CA THR A 383 -7.01 27.62 -6.34
C THR A 383 -7.04 26.29 -7.09
N GLN A 384 -7.36 26.30 -8.40
CA GLN A 384 -7.30 25.10 -9.24
C GLN A 384 -5.87 24.53 -9.31
N SER A 385 -4.87 25.39 -9.45
CA SER A 385 -3.45 24.98 -9.48
C SER A 385 -2.99 24.38 -8.15
N LEU A 386 -3.41 24.96 -7.02
CA LEU A 386 -3.14 24.44 -5.68
C LEU A 386 -3.77 23.05 -5.48
N ASN A 387 -5.05 22.88 -5.82
CA ASN A 387 -5.75 21.58 -5.73
C ASN A 387 -5.04 20.47 -6.53
N VAL A 388 -4.48 20.80 -7.71
CA VAL A 388 -3.69 19.86 -8.52
C VAL A 388 -2.35 19.54 -7.86
N ALA A 389 -1.67 20.53 -7.26
CA ALA A 389 -0.43 20.31 -6.52
C ALA A 389 -0.64 19.45 -5.27
N GLU A 390 -1.69 19.72 -4.48
CA GLU A 390 -2.06 18.92 -3.29
C GLU A 390 -2.40 17.47 -3.65
N SER A 391 -3.18 17.26 -4.71
CA SER A 391 -3.48 15.92 -5.23
C SER A 391 -2.22 15.17 -5.69
N THR A 392 -1.29 15.88 -6.34
CA THR A 392 0.00 15.31 -6.78
C THR A 392 0.88 14.95 -5.59
N LEU A 393 0.95 15.81 -4.55
CA LEU A 393 1.68 15.52 -3.31
C LEU A 393 1.08 14.33 -2.55
N ALA A 394 -0.25 14.21 -2.49
CA ALA A 394 -0.91 13.07 -1.88
C ALA A 394 -0.52 11.74 -2.56
N LEU A 395 -0.50 11.72 -3.91
CA LEU A 395 -0.04 10.55 -4.67
C LEU A 395 1.45 10.24 -4.39
N ARG A 396 2.33 11.24 -4.43
CA ARG A 396 3.77 11.06 -4.15
C ARG A 396 4.05 10.56 -2.73
N ASN A 397 3.30 11.02 -1.73
CA ASN A 397 3.40 10.50 -0.37
C ASN A 397 3.07 9.00 -0.31
N THR A 398 1.98 8.56 -0.97
CA THR A 398 1.65 7.12 -1.02
C THR A 398 2.66 6.27 -1.80
N GLU A 399 3.33 6.85 -2.81
CA GLU A 399 4.43 6.22 -3.53
C GLU A 399 5.65 6.05 -2.62
N VAL A 400 6.06 7.11 -1.91
CA VAL A 400 7.16 7.08 -0.93
C VAL A 400 6.89 6.09 0.20
N ASP A 401 5.68 6.07 0.77
CA ASP A 401 5.29 5.10 1.79
C ASP A 401 5.40 3.65 1.27
N SER A 402 5.02 3.41 0.01
CA SER A 402 5.14 2.09 -0.61
C SER A 402 6.61 1.68 -0.81
N LEU A 403 7.45 2.60 -1.28
CA LEU A 403 8.88 2.36 -1.49
C LEU A 403 9.60 2.09 -0.17
N GLN A 404 9.33 2.87 0.88
CA GLN A 404 9.86 2.65 2.23
C GLN A 404 9.52 1.27 2.79
N ASN A 405 8.34 0.73 2.48
CA ASN A 405 7.98 -0.62 2.90
C ASN A 405 8.72 -1.69 2.09
N THR A 406 8.82 -1.56 0.77
CA THR A 406 9.63 -2.48 -0.04
C THR A 406 11.12 -2.46 0.31
N LEU A 407 11.65 -1.34 0.79
CA LEU A 407 13.04 -1.22 1.25
C LEU A 407 13.27 -1.98 2.58
N LYS A 408 12.32 -1.92 3.52
CA LYS A 408 12.35 -2.75 4.75
C LYS A 408 12.28 -4.24 4.41
N GLU A 409 11.36 -4.64 3.53
CA GLU A 409 11.26 -6.03 3.05
C GLU A 409 12.58 -6.50 2.40
N LEU A 410 13.26 -5.64 1.65
CA LEU A 410 14.57 -5.94 1.05
C LEU A 410 15.68 -6.12 2.11
N ASP A 411 15.69 -5.32 3.18
CA ASP A 411 16.67 -5.45 4.26
C ASP A 411 16.41 -6.67 5.16
N GLU A 412 15.15 -6.99 5.46
CA GLU A 412 14.77 -8.26 6.10
C GLU A 412 15.20 -9.48 5.27
N LEU A 413 15.03 -9.41 3.94
CA LEU A 413 15.49 -10.47 3.02
C LEU A 413 17.01 -10.56 2.94
N ARG A 414 17.75 -9.44 3.07
CA ARG A 414 19.23 -9.43 3.15
C ARG A 414 19.73 -10.09 4.42
N GLU A 415 19.14 -9.77 5.58
CA GLU A 415 19.50 -10.41 6.85
C GLU A 415 19.17 -11.91 6.82
N PHE A 416 17.97 -12.28 6.37
CA PHE A 416 17.58 -13.68 6.22
C PHE A 416 18.53 -14.45 5.29
N LYS A 417 18.94 -13.86 4.16
CA LYS A 417 19.91 -14.48 3.24
C LYS A 417 21.27 -14.69 3.91
N ALA A 418 21.80 -13.68 4.60
CA ALA A 418 23.07 -13.81 5.31
C ALA A 418 23.03 -14.92 6.37
N ASP A 419 21.89 -15.08 7.05
CA ASP A 419 21.70 -16.11 8.06
C ASP A 419 21.51 -17.53 7.46
N VAL A 420 20.92 -17.63 6.26
CA VAL A 420 20.88 -18.86 5.46
C VAL A 420 22.27 -19.24 4.94
N ASP A 421 23.03 -18.29 4.39
CA ASP A 421 24.40 -18.52 3.91
C ASP A 421 25.31 -19.01 5.05
N ARG A 422 25.17 -18.42 6.26
CA ARG A 422 25.84 -18.86 7.50
C ARG A 422 25.51 -20.31 7.88
N LYS A 423 24.22 -20.70 7.82
CA LYS A 423 23.76 -22.08 8.11
C LYS A 423 24.22 -23.08 7.05
N ASN A 424 24.23 -22.68 5.78
CA ASN A 424 24.75 -23.48 4.67
C ASN A 424 26.25 -23.78 4.85
N GLN A 425 27.06 -22.78 5.23
CA GLN A 425 28.48 -22.97 5.50
C GLN A 425 28.73 -23.96 6.66
N GLN A 426 28.02 -23.79 7.78
CA GLN A 426 28.10 -24.73 8.92
C GLN A 426 27.70 -26.16 8.51
N THR A 427 26.67 -26.30 7.69
CA THR A 427 26.20 -27.61 7.19
C THR A 427 27.24 -28.26 6.27
N ALA A 428 27.86 -27.49 5.38
CA ALA A 428 28.92 -27.96 4.50
C ALA A 428 30.18 -28.41 5.27
N GLU A 429 30.55 -27.72 6.35
CA GLU A 429 31.64 -28.15 7.24
C GLU A 429 31.33 -29.46 7.95
N ILE A 430 30.11 -29.65 8.47
CA ILE A 430 29.68 -30.90 9.11
C ILE A 430 29.73 -32.05 8.10
N LEU A 431 29.17 -31.83 6.90
CA LEU A 431 29.13 -32.84 5.83
C LEU A 431 30.55 -33.23 5.37
N LYS A 432 31.47 -32.28 5.29
CA LYS A 432 32.89 -32.53 5.00
C LYS A 432 33.56 -33.39 6.08
N ARG A 433 33.33 -33.11 7.37
CA ARG A 433 33.87 -33.91 8.49
C ARG A 433 33.31 -35.34 8.47
N GLN A 434 32.01 -35.50 8.24
CA GLN A 434 31.37 -36.82 8.10
C GLN A 434 31.92 -37.60 6.91
N GLY A 435 32.13 -36.95 5.76
CA GLY A 435 32.76 -37.57 4.59
C GLY A 435 34.19 -38.08 4.88
N THR A 436 35.00 -37.30 5.60
CA THR A 436 36.35 -37.74 6.03
C THR A 436 36.27 -38.96 6.96
N GLN A 437 35.38 -38.95 7.95
CA GLN A 437 35.20 -40.07 8.88
C GLN A 437 34.71 -41.35 8.19
N LEU A 438 33.85 -41.24 7.18
CA LEU A 438 33.39 -42.39 6.40
C LEU A 438 34.54 -43.04 5.59
N VAL A 439 35.41 -42.24 4.96
CA VAL A 439 36.57 -42.75 4.21
C VAL A 439 37.59 -43.42 5.16
N GLU A 440 37.82 -42.83 6.34
CA GLU A 440 38.68 -43.44 7.38
C GLU A 440 38.11 -44.78 7.87
N LEU A 441 36.80 -44.82 8.16
CA LEU A 441 36.13 -46.02 8.63
C LEU A 441 36.08 -47.13 7.57
N GLU A 442 35.89 -46.78 6.29
CA GLU A 442 35.94 -47.73 5.17
C GLU A 442 37.36 -48.33 5.00
N SER A 443 38.40 -47.52 5.18
CA SER A 443 39.80 -47.98 5.17
C SER A 443 40.09 -48.95 6.32
N LEU A 444 39.69 -48.60 7.54
CA LEU A 444 39.83 -49.46 8.72
C LEU A 444 39.04 -50.76 8.58
N TYR A 445 37.83 -50.72 8.03
CA TYR A 445 37.00 -51.90 7.78
C TYR A 445 37.62 -52.85 6.76
N LYS A 446 38.19 -52.33 5.66
CA LYS A 446 38.94 -53.16 4.69
C LYS A 446 40.18 -53.81 5.31
N GLN A 447 40.88 -53.11 6.20
CA GLN A 447 42.01 -53.67 6.95
C GLN A 447 41.56 -54.79 7.91
N GLU A 448 40.44 -54.63 8.61
CA GLU A 448 39.85 -55.69 9.44
C GLU A 448 39.48 -56.92 8.61
N GLN A 449 38.79 -56.75 7.48
CA GLN A 449 38.42 -57.88 6.61
C GLN A 449 39.65 -58.68 6.13
N VAL A 450 40.73 -58.00 5.73
CA VAL A 450 41.98 -58.65 5.28
C VAL A 450 42.65 -59.41 6.43
N LEU A 451 42.76 -58.80 7.62
CA LEU A 451 43.29 -59.46 8.81
C LEU A 451 42.44 -60.66 9.22
N ARG A 452 41.10 -60.53 9.15
CA ARG A 452 40.15 -61.58 9.49
C ARG A 452 40.22 -62.76 8.50
N LYS A 453 40.35 -62.51 7.19
CA LYS A 453 40.62 -63.56 6.19
C LYS A 453 41.93 -64.29 6.51
N ARG A 454 43.00 -63.54 6.82
CA ARG A 454 44.31 -64.10 7.19
C ARG A 454 44.25 -64.97 8.45
N TYR A 455 43.66 -64.47 9.54
CA TYR A 455 43.53 -65.23 10.78
C TYR A 455 42.61 -66.45 10.64
N TYR A 456 41.51 -66.34 9.88
CA TYR A 456 40.66 -67.49 9.58
C TYR A 456 41.45 -68.57 8.84
N ASN A 457 42.20 -68.21 7.79
CA ASN A 457 43.06 -69.13 7.06
C ASN A 457 44.05 -69.84 7.99
N THR A 458 44.85 -69.09 8.76
CA THR A 458 45.83 -69.67 9.71
C THR A 458 45.18 -70.58 10.75
N ILE A 459 43.97 -70.27 11.22
CA ILE A 459 43.22 -71.12 12.17
C ILE A 459 42.77 -72.43 11.51
N GLU A 460 42.34 -72.42 10.26
CA GLU A 460 41.95 -73.65 9.55
C GLU A 460 43.19 -74.51 9.20
N ASP A 461 44.33 -73.89 8.91
CA ASP A 461 45.62 -74.58 8.70
C ASP A 461 46.11 -75.25 9.98
N MET A 462 46.08 -74.55 11.12
CA MET A 462 46.42 -75.12 12.43
C MET A 462 45.50 -76.26 12.88
N LYS A 463 44.28 -76.36 12.32
CA LYS A 463 43.37 -77.51 12.52
C LYS A 463 43.66 -78.69 11.60
N GLY A 464 44.60 -78.56 10.65
CA GLY A 464 44.88 -79.60 9.65
C GLY A 464 43.75 -79.83 8.65
N LYS A 465 42.92 -78.80 8.38
CA LYS A 465 41.83 -78.89 7.40
C LYS A 465 42.40 -78.96 5.99
N ILE A 466 42.06 -80.02 5.25
CA ILE A 466 42.42 -80.15 3.83
C ILE A 466 41.70 -79.06 3.04
N ARG A 467 42.46 -78.14 2.43
CA ARG A 467 41.96 -77.22 1.40
C ARG A 467 41.92 -77.92 0.05
N VAL A 468 40.86 -77.66 -0.73
CA VAL A 468 40.73 -78.13 -2.11
C VAL A 468 40.65 -76.91 -3.02
N PHE A 469 41.76 -76.62 -3.70
CA PHE A 469 41.85 -75.56 -4.70
C PHE A 469 41.51 -76.10 -6.09
N CYS A 470 40.83 -75.29 -6.90
CA CYS A 470 40.58 -75.58 -8.31
C CYS A 470 41.26 -74.53 -9.19
N ARG A 471 41.80 -74.94 -10.35
CA ARG A 471 42.35 -74.05 -11.37
C ARG A 471 41.77 -74.43 -12.72
N LEU A 472 41.21 -73.46 -13.46
CA LEU A 472 40.77 -73.71 -14.82
C LEU A 472 42.01 -73.88 -15.73
N ARG A 473 42.05 -74.96 -16.51
CA ARG A 473 43.09 -75.14 -17.53
C ARG A 473 42.79 -74.23 -18.73
N PRO A 474 43.75 -73.43 -19.24
CA PRO A 474 43.59 -72.74 -20.52
C PRO A 474 43.44 -73.74 -21.68
N LEU A 475 42.75 -73.34 -22.75
CA LEU A 475 42.69 -74.11 -23.99
C LEU A 475 44.09 -74.21 -24.60
N ASN A 476 44.44 -75.40 -25.07
CA ASN A 476 45.71 -75.72 -25.72
C ASN A 476 45.64 -75.36 -27.21
N ASP A 477 46.77 -75.09 -27.86
CA ASP A 477 46.85 -74.60 -29.25
C ASP A 477 46.03 -75.42 -30.25
N LYS A 478 45.95 -76.74 -30.03
CA LYS A 478 45.16 -77.68 -30.85
C LYS A 478 43.65 -77.47 -30.67
N GLU A 479 43.19 -77.23 -29.46
CA GLU A 479 41.78 -76.99 -29.11
C GLU A 479 41.34 -75.61 -29.63
N VAL A 480 42.20 -74.61 -29.50
CA VAL A 480 42.02 -73.27 -30.11
C VAL A 480 41.97 -73.36 -31.64
N SER A 481 42.84 -74.16 -32.26
CA SER A 481 42.84 -74.39 -33.71
C SER A 481 41.57 -75.10 -34.21
N LEU A 482 40.99 -75.99 -33.41
CA LEU A 482 39.72 -76.68 -33.67
C LEU A 482 38.49 -75.81 -33.33
N LYS A 483 38.68 -74.64 -32.72
CA LYS A 483 37.64 -73.72 -32.23
C LYS A 483 36.76 -74.30 -31.12
N ASP A 484 37.34 -75.15 -30.28
CA ASP A 484 36.71 -75.60 -29.05
C ASP A 484 36.43 -74.41 -28.11
N LYS A 485 35.38 -74.53 -27.29
CA LYS A 485 34.96 -73.50 -26.34
C LYS A 485 35.13 -73.99 -24.91
N ASN A 486 35.65 -73.14 -24.04
CA ASN A 486 35.58 -73.41 -22.61
C ASN A 486 34.10 -73.36 -22.16
N ILE A 487 33.61 -74.47 -21.61
CA ILE A 487 32.24 -74.62 -21.08
C ILE A 487 32.16 -74.36 -19.56
N VAL A 488 33.29 -74.05 -18.92
CA VAL A 488 33.41 -73.86 -17.48
C VAL A 488 33.61 -72.37 -17.17
N CYS A 489 32.82 -71.83 -16.25
CA CYS A 489 32.94 -70.45 -15.78
C CYS A 489 33.06 -70.37 -14.26
N SER A 490 33.73 -69.32 -13.79
CA SER A 490 33.89 -68.99 -12.36
C SER A 490 33.09 -67.72 -12.05
N PRO A 491 31.84 -67.82 -11.54
CA PRO A 491 31.03 -66.64 -11.22
C PRO A 491 31.55 -65.84 -10.01
N ASP A 492 32.38 -66.47 -9.17
CA ASP A 492 33.08 -65.87 -8.03
C ASP A 492 34.42 -66.58 -7.78
N GLU A 493 35.18 -66.16 -6.77
CA GLU A 493 36.52 -66.68 -6.45
C GLU A 493 36.55 -68.08 -5.79
N PHE A 494 35.39 -68.72 -5.62
CA PHE A 494 35.20 -69.98 -4.87
C PHE A 494 34.36 -71.02 -5.62
N THR A 495 33.62 -70.61 -6.64
CA THR A 495 32.65 -71.45 -7.36
C THR A 495 33.09 -71.72 -8.80
N ILE A 496 33.02 -73.00 -9.20
CA ILE A 496 33.04 -73.46 -10.59
C ILE A 496 31.60 -73.77 -11.02
N ALA A 497 31.18 -73.27 -12.18
CA ALA A 497 29.92 -73.63 -12.82
C ALA A 497 30.15 -74.19 -14.23
N HIS A 498 29.34 -75.17 -14.63
CA HIS A 498 29.32 -75.72 -15.99
C HIS A 498 27.89 -76.13 -16.38
N PRO A 499 27.52 -76.15 -17.68
CA PRO A 499 26.24 -76.67 -18.15
C PRO A 499 26.00 -78.12 -17.71
N TRP A 500 24.78 -78.39 -17.24
CA TRP A 500 24.30 -79.72 -16.88
C TRP A 500 22.89 -79.93 -17.44
N LYS A 501 22.24 -81.05 -17.09
CA LYS A 501 20.93 -81.42 -17.63
C LYS A 501 19.86 -80.36 -17.37
N ASP A 502 18.93 -80.26 -18.31
CA ASP A 502 17.72 -79.42 -18.24
C ASP A 502 18.01 -77.92 -18.00
N ASP A 503 19.00 -77.41 -18.76
CA ASP A 503 19.44 -75.99 -18.82
C ASP A 503 19.89 -75.39 -17.48
N LYS A 504 20.22 -76.25 -16.50
CA LYS A 504 20.74 -75.86 -15.18
C LYS A 504 22.26 -75.93 -15.20
N SER A 505 22.93 -74.91 -14.69
CA SER A 505 24.35 -75.02 -14.37
C SER A 505 24.54 -75.89 -13.12
N LYS A 506 25.54 -76.78 -13.16
CA LYS A 506 25.97 -77.54 -11.98
C LYS A 506 27.19 -76.83 -11.38
N GLN A 507 27.04 -76.46 -10.11
CA GLN A 507 28.06 -75.74 -9.36
C GLN A 507 28.89 -76.66 -8.48
N HIS A 508 30.16 -76.32 -8.31
CA HIS A 508 31.14 -76.98 -7.45
C HIS A 508 31.89 -75.89 -6.68
N ILE A 509 31.95 -76.02 -5.35
CA ILE A 509 32.53 -75.01 -4.45
C ILE A 509 33.87 -75.52 -3.92
N TYR A 510 34.85 -74.63 -3.86
CA TYR A 510 36.26 -74.89 -3.53
C TYR A 510 36.78 -73.80 -2.57
N ASP A 511 37.87 -74.07 -1.84
CA ASP A 511 38.48 -73.07 -0.95
C ASP A 511 39.08 -71.88 -1.72
N ARG A 512 39.43 -72.10 -3.00
CA ARG A 512 39.78 -71.07 -3.99
C ARG A 512 39.57 -71.61 -5.41
N VAL A 513 39.10 -70.76 -6.31
CA VAL A 513 39.05 -71.00 -7.75
C VAL A 513 39.97 -70.01 -8.45
N PHE A 514 40.98 -70.52 -9.13
CA PHE A 514 41.93 -69.77 -9.95
C PHE A 514 41.55 -69.89 -11.43
N ASP A 515 41.65 -68.78 -12.17
CA ASP A 515 41.26 -68.74 -13.57
C ASP A 515 42.35 -69.31 -14.50
N ALA A 516 42.11 -69.22 -15.81
CA ALA A 516 43.03 -69.71 -16.83
C ALA A 516 44.27 -68.81 -17.05
N TYR A 517 44.34 -67.64 -16.41
CA TYR A 517 45.40 -66.64 -16.59
C TYR A 517 46.25 -66.41 -15.33
N THR A 518 45.74 -66.80 -14.16
CA THR A 518 46.45 -66.82 -12.87
C THR A 518 47.78 -67.58 -13.02
N THR A 519 48.88 -67.04 -12.49
CA THR A 519 50.22 -67.63 -12.65
C THR A 519 50.40 -68.90 -11.80
N GLN A 520 51.55 -69.57 -11.91
CA GLN A 520 51.83 -70.72 -11.05
C GLN A 520 52.24 -70.28 -9.63
N GLU A 521 52.82 -69.09 -9.55
CA GLU A 521 53.33 -68.42 -8.36
C GLU A 521 52.16 -67.98 -7.47
N ASP A 522 51.16 -67.29 -8.03
CA ASP A 522 49.95 -66.86 -7.30
C ASP A 522 49.22 -68.04 -6.66
N VAL A 523 49.08 -69.15 -7.41
CA VAL A 523 48.44 -70.40 -6.95
C VAL A 523 49.21 -71.03 -5.80
N PHE A 524 50.54 -70.88 -5.77
CA PHE A 524 51.38 -71.40 -4.68
C PHE A 524 51.46 -70.45 -3.47
N GLU A 525 51.12 -69.17 -3.56
CA GLU A 525 51.06 -68.29 -2.38
C GLU A 525 49.98 -68.74 -1.38
N ASP A 526 48.78 -69.10 -1.86
CA ASP A 526 47.69 -69.64 -1.02
C ASP A 526 47.97 -71.06 -0.45
N THR A 527 49.14 -71.67 -0.76
CA THR A 527 49.56 -73.01 -0.30
C THR A 527 50.70 -73.00 0.73
N LYS A 528 51.21 -71.83 1.12
CA LYS A 528 52.34 -71.66 2.07
C LYS A 528 51.90 -71.19 3.45
#